data_AF-A0A178VWX0-F1
#
_entry.id   AF-A0A178VWX0-F1
#
_cell.length_a   1.000
_cell.length_b   1.000
_cell.length_c   1.000
_cell.angle_alpha   90.00
_cell.angle_beta   90.00
_cell.angle_gamma   90.00
#
_symmetry.space_group_name_H-M   'P 1'
#
loop_
_entity.id
_entity.type
_entity.pdbx_description
1 polymer ?
#
loop_
_entity_poly.entity_id
_entity_poly.type
_entity_poly.pdbx_seq_one_letter_code
_entity_poly.pdbx_strand_id
1 'polypeptide(L)'
;MMYYADHHGFPIVKFIDIPGAYAELKSEELGQGEAIANNLRTMFGLKVPILSIVVGEGGSGGALAIGCDNEMLMLENAVFYVASPDACAALL
;
A
#
# COMPACT_ATOMS: atom_id res chain seq x y z
N MET A 1 -6.64 -10.72 6.63
CA MET A 1 -7.89 -9.98 6.32
C MET A 1 -8.31 -10.13 4.87
N MET A 2 -7.48 -9.76 3.88
CA MET A 2 -7.90 -9.80 2.45
C MET A 2 -8.32 -11.20 1.98
N TYR A 3 -7.58 -12.26 2.33
CA TYR A 3 -7.99 -13.65 2.04
C TYR A 3 -9.33 -14.04 2.67
N TYR A 4 -9.64 -13.50 3.85
CA TYR A 4 -10.92 -13.77 4.51
C TYR A 4 -12.06 -13.11 3.75
N ALA A 5 -11.87 -11.84 3.34
CA ALA A 5 -12.82 -11.13 2.51
C ALA A 5 -13.04 -11.86 1.18
N ASP A 6 -11.96 -12.31 0.52
CA ASP A 6 -12.02 -13.07 -0.73
C ASP A 6 -12.76 -14.41 -0.57
N HIS A 7 -12.43 -15.17 0.47
CA HIS A 7 -13.09 -16.44 0.79
C HIS A 7 -14.60 -16.28 1.02
N HIS A 8 -15.02 -15.18 1.64
CA HIS A 8 -16.43 -14.91 1.96
C HIS A 8 -17.15 -14.03 0.93
N GLY A 9 -16.49 -13.63 -0.16
CA GLY A 9 -17.09 -12.80 -1.20
C GLY A 9 -17.34 -11.35 -0.80
N PHE A 10 -16.65 -10.84 0.22
CA PHE A 10 -16.78 -9.44 0.66
C PHE A 10 -15.88 -8.51 -0.16
N PRO A 11 -16.43 -7.39 -0.69
CA PRO A 11 -15.61 -6.32 -1.23
C PRO A 11 -14.59 -5.80 -0.21
N ILE A 12 -13.43 -5.37 -0.71
CA ILE A 12 -12.36 -4.82 0.13
C ILE A 12 -12.27 -3.31 -0.13
N VAL A 13 -12.40 -2.53 0.93
CA VAL A 13 -12.17 -1.07 0.90
C VAL A 13 -10.98 -0.76 1.81
N LYS A 14 -9.99 -0.02 1.28
CA LYS A 14 -8.75 0.33 1.98
C LYS A 14 -8.58 1.83 2.03
N PHE A 15 -8.09 2.33 3.16
CA PHE A 15 -7.70 3.72 3.32
C PHE A 15 -6.19 3.79 3.42
N ILE A 16 -5.56 4.61 2.57
CA ILE A 16 -4.11 4.77 2.51
C ILE A 16 -3.77 6.14 3.07
N ASP A 17 -3.00 6.13 4.17
CA ASP A 17 -2.43 7.31 4.80
C ASP A 17 -1.15 6.90 5.57
N ILE A 18 -0.05 6.82 4.84
CA ILE A 18 1.25 6.37 5.34
C ILE A 18 2.38 7.09 4.60
N PRO A 19 3.38 7.66 5.31
CA PRO A 19 4.53 8.33 4.69
C PRO A 19 5.51 7.36 4.02
N GLY A 20 5.45 6.08 4.40
CA GLY A 20 6.29 4.99 3.94
C GLY A 20 6.25 3.81 4.91
N ALA A 21 6.71 2.64 4.48
CA ALA A 21 6.87 1.51 5.41
C ALA A 21 8.00 1.82 6.41
N TYR A 22 7.86 1.31 7.64
CA TYR A 22 8.69 1.70 8.77
C TYR A 22 10.14 1.21 8.64
N ALA A 23 11.06 2.12 8.32
CA ALA A 23 12.44 1.82 7.96
C ALA A 23 13.36 1.68 9.20
N GLU A 24 13.19 0.59 9.95
CA GLU A 24 14.08 0.22 11.06
C GLU A 24 14.83 -1.08 10.77
N LEU A 25 15.99 -1.26 11.45
CA LEU A 25 16.74 -2.51 11.39
C LEU A 25 15.85 -3.72 11.72
N LYS A 26 14.95 -3.56 12.71
CA LYS A 26 14.05 -4.64 13.10
C LYS A 26 13.06 -5.02 12.01
N SER A 27 12.58 -4.04 11.24
CA SER A 27 11.67 -4.29 10.13
C SER A 27 12.35 -5.09 9.01
N GLU A 28 13.62 -4.78 8.72
CA GLU A 28 14.43 -5.53 7.76
C GLU A 28 14.68 -6.97 8.22
N GLU A 29 15.03 -7.18 9.50
CA GLU A 29 15.18 -8.53 10.08
C GLU A 29 13.89 -9.37 10.01
N LEU A 30 12.74 -8.71 10.03
CA LEU A 30 11.43 -9.35 9.92
C LEU A 30 10.94 -9.51 8.47
N GLY A 31 11.76 -9.15 7.49
CA GLY A 31 11.45 -9.34 6.08
C GLY A 31 10.44 -8.33 5.54
N GLN A 32 10.54 -7.05 5.91
CA GLN A 32 9.65 -5.98 5.41
C GLN A 32 9.48 -6.01 3.88
N GLY A 33 10.57 -6.17 3.12
CA GLY A 33 10.50 -6.29 1.66
C GLY A 33 9.70 -7.50 1.18
N GLU A 34 9.86 -8.66 1.84
CA GLU A 34 9.10 -9.87 1.54
C GLU A 34 7.61 -9.68 1.86
N ALA A 35 7.29 -9.06 2.99
CA ALA A 35 5.91 -8.81 3.40
C ALA A 35 5.18 -7.92 2.37
N ILE A 36 5.83 -6.86 1.88
CA ILE A 36 5.29 -5.99 0.82
C ILE A 36 5.08 -6.79 -0.47
N ALA A 37 6.11 -7.53 -0.91
CA ALA A 37 6.04 -8.32 -2.15
C ALA A 37 4.96 -9.41 -2.09
N ASN A 38 4.80 -10.07 -0.94
CA ASN A 38 3.78 -11.10 -0.73
C ASN A 38 2.38 -10.50 -0.86
N ASN A 39 2.12 -9.37 -0.19
CA ASN A 39 0.83 -8.69 -0.31
C ASN A 39 0.52 -8.26 -1.75
N LEU A 40 1.50 -7.69 -2.46
CA LEU A 40 1.36 -7.33 -3.87
C LEU A 40 0.93 -8.54 -4.70
N ARG A 41 1.67 -9.65 -4.59
CA ARG A 41 1.36 -10.90 -5.28
C ARG A 41 -0.01 -11.44 -4.92
N THR A 42 -0.39 -11.39 -3.65
CA THR A 42 -1.70 -11.84 -3.16
C THR A 42 -2.83 -11.04 -3.79
N MET A 43 -2.72 -9.71 -3.83
CA MET A 43 -3.78 -8.84 -4.35
C MET A 43 -4.09 -9.09 -5.83
N PHE A 44 -3.11 -9.45 -6.65
CA PHE A 44 -3.34 -9.89 -8.04
C PHE A 44 -4.19 -11.16 -8.17
N GLY A 45 -4.26 -11.98 -7.12
CA GLY A 45 -5.00 -13.24 -7.12
C GLY A 45 -6.45 -13.15 -6.63
N LEU A 46 -6.80 -12.09 -5.91
CA LEU A 46 -8.12 -11.92 -5.28
C LEU A 46 -9.22 -11.78 -6.34
N LYS A 47 -10.42 -12.28 -6.02
CA LYS A 47 -11.59 -12.34 -6.91
C LYS A 47 -12.66 -11.32 -6.54
N VAL A 48 -12.68 -10.87 -5.30
CA VAL A 48 -13.56 -9.79 -4.84
C VAL A 48 -13.08 -8.42 -5.33
N PRO A 49 -14.00 -7.45 -5.54
CA PRO A 49 -13.61 -6.10 -5.92
C PRO A 49 -12.84 -5.40 -4.80
N ILE A 50 -11.82 -4.65 -5.19
CA ILE A 50 -10.91 -3.92 -4.30
C ILE A 50 -10.91 -2.45 -4.68
N LEU A 51 -11.26 -1.60 -3.72
CA LEU A 51 -11.20 -0.15 -3.81
C LEU A 51 -10.21 0.38 -2.77
N SER A 52 -9.28 1.23 -3.21
CA SER A 52 -8.47 2.05 -2.29
C SER A 52 -8.85 3.52 -2.35
N ILE A 53 -8.75 4.19 -1.21
CA ILE A 53 -8.95 5.63 -1.08
C ILE A 53 -7.71 6.20 -0.37
N VAL A 54 -6.94 7.00 -1.07
CA VAL A 54 -5.80 7.73 -0.49
C VAL A 54 -6.36 8.97 0.20
N VAL A 55 -6.28 8.98 1.52
CA VAL A 55 -6.88 10.03 2.36
C VAL A 55 -5.87 11.03 2.92
N GLY A 56 -4.58 10.69 2.84
CA GLY A 56 -3.47 11.57 3.19
C GLY A 56 -2.25 11.23 2.34
N GLU A 57 -1.28 10.54 2.92
CA GLU A 57 -0.05 10.17 2.23
C GLU A 57 -0.06 8.75 1.65
N GLY A 58 0.39 8.59 0.41
CA GLY A 58 0.56 7.34 -0.31
C GLY A 58 2.05 7.04 -0.53
N GLY A 59 2.78 6.81 0.56
CA GLY A 59 4.23 6.69 0.55
C GLY A 59 4.77 5.33 0.08
N SER A 60 5.39 5.34 -1.10
CA SER A 60 6.31 4.31 -1.61
C SER A 60 5.74 2.87 -1.54
N GLY A 61 6.63 1.90 -1.31
CA GLY A 61 6.29 0.50 -1.10
C GLY A 61 5.36 0.24 0.09
N GLY A 62 5.32 1.13 1.08
CA GLY A 62 4.43 1.00 2.23
C GLY A 62 2.96 1.20 1.88
N ALA A 63 2.66 2.23 1.08
CA ALA A 63 1.32 2.40 0.52
C ALA A 63 0.98 1.29 -0.48
N LEU A 64 1.91 0.95 -1.37
CA LEU A 64 1.72 -0.12 -2.35
C LEU A 64 1.52 -1.51 -1.73
N ALA A 65 2.04 -1.75 -0.52
CA ALA A 65 1.79 -2.99 0.24
C ALA A 65 0.30 -3.31 0.41
N ILE A 66 -0.57 -2.31 0.25
CA ILE A 66 -2.02 -2.46 0.23
C ILE A 66 -2.68 -1.73 -0.95
N GLY A 67 -1.93 -1.26 -1.96
CA GLY A 67 -2.43 -0.39 -3.02
C GLY A 67 -2.53 -1.04 -4.41
N CYS A 68 -2.69 -2.36 -4.48
CA CYS A 68 -2.96 -3.08 -5.73
C CYS A 68 -4.46 -3.39 -5.82
N ASP A 69 -5.17 -2.61 -6.62
CA ASP A 69 -6.62 -2.44 -6.55
C ASP A 69 -7.28 -2.48 -7.93
N ASN A 70 -8.59 -2.67 -7.97
CA ASN A 70 -9.35 -2.48 -9.22
C ASN A 70 -9.54 -1.00 -9.51
N GLU A 71 -9.86 -0.22 -8.47
CA GLU A 71 -10.00 1.23 -8.54
C GLU A 71 -9.27 1.89 -7.37
N MET A 72 -8.70 3.06 -7.64
CA MET A 72 -8.07 3.90 -6.63
C MET A 72 -8.62 5.32 -6.75
N LEU A 73 -9.10 5.85 -5.64
CA LEU A 73 -9.53 7.23 -5.47
C LEU A 73 -8.51 7.97 -4.62
N MET A 74 -8.38 9.27 -4.84
CA MET A 74 -7.52 10.15 -4.05
C MET A 74 -8.30 11.39 -3.66
N LEU A 75 -8.19 11.81 -2.39
CA LEU A 75 -8.70 13.11 -1.98
C LEU A 75 -7.88 14.23 -2.63
N GLU A 76 -8.47 15.40 -2.81
CA GLU A 76 -7.87 16.53 -3.55
C GLU A 76 -6.52 17.01 -3.00
N ASN A 77 -6.27 16.80 -1.71
CA ASN A 77 -5.03 17.16 -1.01
C ASN A 77 -4.15 15.95 -0.68
N ALA A 78 -4.53 14.74 -1.11
CA ALA A 78 -3.73 13.55 -0.91
C ALA A 78 -2.55 13.50 -1.88
N VAL A 79 -1.48 12.81 -1.49
CA VAL A 79 -0.27 12.63 -2.31
C VAL A 79 0.03 11.14 -2.45
N PHE A 80 0.58 10.72 -3.59
CA PHE A 80 1.05 9.34 -3.81
C PHE A 80 2.37 9.39 -4.56
N TYR A 81 3.42 8.78 -4.01
CA TYR A 81 4.80 8.98 -4.50
C TYR A 81 5.69 7.76 -4.27
N VAL A 82 6.72 7.60 -5.12
CA VAL A 82 7.70 6.51 -4.99
C VAL A 82 8.75 6.77 -3.89
N ALA A 83 9.11 8.03 -3.70
CA ALA A 83 10.00 8.52 -2.66
C ALA A 83 9.51 9.90 -2.24
N SER A 84 9.72 10.28 -0.97
CA SER A 84 9.26 11.58 -0.49
C SER A 84 9.96 12.71 -1.25
N PRO A 85 9.31 13.88 -1.41
CA PRO A 85 9.93 15.04 -2.05
C PRO A 85 11.29 15.41 -1.42
N ASP A 86 11.40 15.35 -0.10
CA ASP A 86 12.64 15.62 0.63
C ASP A 86 13.75 14.62 0.28
N ALA A 87 13.41 13.32 0.17
CA ALA A 87 14.37 12.30 -0.20
C ALA A 87 14.85 12.48 -1.65
N CYS A 88 13.96 12.83 -2.57
CA CYS A 88 14.34 13.15 -3.94
C CYS A 88 15.26 14.38 -4.00
N ALA A 89 14.94 15.46 -3.28
CA ALA A 89 15.72 16.70 -3.26
C ALA A 89 17.11 16.53 -2.61
N ALA A 90 17.27 15.57 -1.69
CA ALA A 90 18.56 15.26 -1.10
C ALA A 90 19.48 14.45 -2.04
N LEU A 91 18.92 13.77 -3.04
CA LEU A 91 19.63 12.84 -3.92
C LEU A 91 19.87 13.37 -5.34
N LEU A 92 19.04 14.31 -5.82
CA LEU A 92 19.03 14.84 -7.21
C LEU A 92 19.25 16.36 -7.23
#